data_AF-A0A0Q8FLY3-F1
#
_entry.id   AF-A0A0Q8FLY3-F1
#
_cell.length_a   1.000
_cell.length_b   1.000
_cell.length_c   1.000
_cell.angle_alpha   90.00
_cell.angle_beta   90.00
_cell.angle_gamma   90.00
#
_symmetry.space_group_name_H-M   'P 1'
#
loop_
_entity.id
_entity.type
_entity.pdbx_description
1 polymer ?
#
loop_
_entity_poly.entity_id
_entity_poly.type
_entity_poly.pdbx_seq_one_letter_code
_entity_poly.pdbx_strand_id
1 'polypeptide(L)'
;MSLVATQSARKVAAQAAQTRRTEALCRYLLATGAGVVGVTAGRSSGLDWRLEVKPVSSSPHAPESRLCDASVAVRAPGRGQTFVMSTTAVCQEEPAA
;
A
#
# COMPACT_ATOMS: atom_id res chain seq x y z
N MET A 1 39.31 -3.98 -15.14
CA MET A 1 38.27 -3.53 -14.18
C MET A 1 36.87 -3.66 -14.80
N SER A 2 36.22 -4.83 -14.80
CA SER A 2 34.91 -5.01 -15.49
C SER A 2 33.87 -5.84 -14.71
N LEU A 3 34.34 -6.79 -13.88
CA LEU A 3 33.47 -7.62 -13.03
C LEU A 3 32.71 -6.82 -11.95
N VAL A 4 33.35 -5.82 -11.33
CA VAL A 4 32.73 -5.02 -10.26
C VAL A 4 31.59 -4.15 -10.79
N ALA A 5 31.77 -3.50 -11.94
CA ALA A 5 30.73 -2.69 -12.57
C ALA A 5 29.49 -3.52 -12.96
N THR A 6 29.70 -4.73 -13.47
CA THR A 6 28.63 -5.65 -13.87
C THR A 6 27.83 -6.16 -12.66
N GLN A 7 28.49 -6.45 -11.53
CA GLN A 7 27.82 -6.87 -10.30
C GLN A 7 26.99 -5.75 -9.69
N SER A 8 27.50 -4.52 -9.69
CA SER A 8 26.76 -3.34 -9.22
C SER A 8 25.51 -3.07 -10.06
N ALA A 9 25.63 -3.13 -11.40
CA ALA A 9 24.49 -2.95 -12.29
C ALA A 9 23.37 -3.98 -12.06
N ARG A 10 23.72 -5.25 -11.84
CA ARG A 10 22.75 -6.32 -11.52
C ARG A 10 22.03 -6.07 -10.19
N LYS A 11 22.74 -5.61 -9.15
CA LYS A 11 22.15 -5.28 -7.85
C LYS A 11 21.16 -4.12 -7.97
N VAL A 12 21.53 -3.05 -8.68
CA VAL A 12 20.67 -1.90 -8.93
C VAL A 12 19.41 -2.30 -9.72
N ALA A 13 19.57 -3.09 -10.78
CA ALA A 13 18.43 -3.57 -11.57
C ALA A 13 17.46 -4.43 -10.74
N ALA A 14 17.98 -5.34 -9.91
CA ALA A 14 17.17 -6.16 -9.01
C ALA A 14 16.43 -5.32 -7.96
N GLN A 15 17.06 -4.26 -7.45
CA GLN A 15 16.44 -3.33 -6.51
C GLN A 15 15.33 -2.51 -7.18
N ALA A 16 15.57 -1.98 -8.39
CA ALA A 16 14.56 -1.24 -9.15
C ALA A 16 13.36 -2.12 -9.54
N ALA A 17 13.58 -3.39 -9.89
CA ALA A 17 12.50 -4.35 -10.14
C ALA A 17 11.70 -4.65 -8.85
N GLN A 18 12.36 -4.72 -7.69
CA GLN A 18 11.68 -4.90 -6.42
C GLN A 18 10.82 -3.68 -6.07
N THR A 19 11.35 -2.47 -6.18
CA THR A 19 10.61 -1.23 -5.91
C THR A 19 9.35 -1.13 -6.76
N ARG A 20 9.46 -1.40 -8.07
CA ARG A 20 8.30 -1.41 -8.97
C ARG A 20 7.22 -2.41 -8.57
N ARG A 21 7.61 -3.60 -8.11
CA ARG A 21 6.66 -4.62 -7.62
C ARG A 21 5.99 -4.20 -6.32
N THR A 22 6.75 -3.64 -5.38
CA THR A 22 6.22 -3.11 -4.11
C THR A 22 5.23 -1.99 -4.37
N GLU A 23 5.60 -1.04 -5.23
CA GLU A 23 4.74 0.09 -5.60
C GLU A 23 3.44 -0.38 -6.29
N ALA A 24 3.54 -1.32 -7.24
CA ALA A 24 2.37 -1.89 -7.90
C ALA A 24 1.42 -2.57 -6.90
N LEU A 25 1.94 -3.32 -5.92
CA LEU A 25 1.14 -3.94 -4.87
C LEU A 25 0.45 -2.89 -4.00
N CYS A 26 1.16 -1.83 -3.59
CA CYS A 26 0.56 -0.75 -2.82
C CYS A 26 -0.60 -0.09 -3.59
N ARG A 27 -0.40 0.23 -4.87
CA ARG A 27 -1.46 0.85 -5.70
C ARG A 27 -2.67 -0.08 -5.84
N TYR A 28 -2.44 -1.36 -6.06
CA TYR A 28 -3.50 -2.36 -6.12
C TYR A 28 -4.32 -2.39 -4.82
N LEU A 29 -3.66 -2.51 -3.66
CA LEU A 29 -4.31 -2.59 -2.36
C LEU A 29 -5.14 -1.34 -2.04
N LEU A 30 -4.60 -0.16 -2.36
CA LEU A 30 -5.36 1.10 -2.21
C LEU A 30 -6.56 1.15 -3.16
N ALA A 31 -6.38 0.79 -4.43
CA ALA A 31 -7.47 0.82 -5.41
C ALA A 31 -8.62 -0.13 -5.06
N THR A 32 -8.33 -1.30 -4.47
CA THR A 32 -9.35 -2.31 -4.15
C THR A 32 -9.92 -2.17 -2.74
N GLY A 33 -9.24 -1.49 -1.83
CA GLY A 33 -9.56 -1.54 -0.40
C GLY A 33 -9.74 -0.19 0.30
N ALA A 34 -9.42 0.95 -0.34
CA ALA A 34 -9.41 2.26 0.34
C ALA A 34 -10.78 2.74 0.86
N GLY A 35 -11.88 2.14 0.40
CA GLY A 35 -13.23 2.49 0.85
C GLY A 35 -13.73 1.68 2.06
N VAL A 36 -13.10 0.56 2.41
CA VAL A 36 -13.59 -0.33 3.48
C VAL A 36 -12.84 -0.03 4.77
N VAL A 37 -13.54 0.53 5.75
CA VAL A 37 -12.95 0.87 7.06
C VAL A 37 -12.43 -0.38 7.75
N GLY A 38 -11.24 -0.29 8.33
CA GLY A 38 -10.64 -1.36 9.11
C GLY A 38 -9.17 -1.57 8.81
N VAL A 39 -8.64 -2.68 9.31
CA VAL A 39 -7.25 -3.09 9.08
C VAL A 39 -7.26 -4.45 8.42
N THR A 40 -6.66 -4.53 7.24
CA THR A 40 -6.44 -5.80 6.52
C THR A 40 -4.95 -6.01 6.35
N ALA A 41 -4.47 -7.24 6.51
CA ALA A 41 -3.06 -7.57 6.33
C ALA A 41 -2.91 -8.91 5.62
N GLY A 42 -1.77 -9.11 4.98
CA GLY A 42 -1.49 -10.34 4.27
C GLY A 42 -0.09 -10.40 3.70
N ARG A 43 0.13 -11.39 2.82
CA ARG A 43 1.40 -11.61 2.13
C ARG A 43 1.14 -11.90 0.65
N SER A 44 1.87 -11.22 -0.23
CA SER A 44 1.77 -11.40 -1.68
C SER A 44 3.16 -11.39 -2.31
N SER A 45 3.50 -12.43 -3.08
CA SER A 45 4.80 -12.52 -3.78
C SER A 45 6.02 -12.32 -2.86
N GLY A 46 5.93 -12.82 -1.62
CA GLY A 46 6.98 -12.65 -0.61
C GLY A 46 7.06 -11.26 0.01
N LEU A 47 6.08 -10.38 -0.22
CA LEU A 47 5.94 -9.08 0.43
C LEU A 47 4.86 -9.16 1.50
N ASP A 48 5.19 -8.78 2.73
CA ASP A 48 4.21 -8.59 3.80
C ASP A 48 3.55 -7.23 3.62
N TRP A 49 2.24 -7.15 3.80
CA TRP A 49 1.52 -5.90 3.64
C TRP A 49 0.43 -5.71 4.70
N ARG A 50 0.13 -4.45 4.98
CA ARG A 50 -0.94 -4.01 5.89
C ARG A 50 -1.59 -2.78 5.29
N LEU A 51 -2.90 -2.84 5.08
CA LEU A 51 -3.77 -1.76 4.68
C LEU A 51 -4.59 -1.34 5.91
N GLU A 52 -4.59 -0.04 6.20
CA GLU A 52 -5.35 0.55 7.29
C GLU A 52 -6.19 1.68 6.72
N VAL A 53 -7.50 1.61 6.94
CA VAL A 53 -8.49 2.56 6.43
C VAL A 53 -9.28 3.11 7.61
N LYS A 54 -9.30 4.43 7.72
CA LYS A 54 -9.98 5.14 8.80
C LYS A 54 -10.91 6.20 8.23
N PRO A 55 -12.11 6.40 8.80
CA PRO A 55 -12.93 7.54 8.44
C PRO A 55 -12.19 8.83 8.80
N VAL A 56 -12.15 9.76 7.86
CA VAL A 56 -11.79 11.15 8.14
C VAL A 56 -12.98 11.73 8.88
N SER A 57 -12.76 12.22 10.11
CA SER A 57 -13.80 12.85 10.90
C SER A 57 -14.36 14.05 10.14
N SER A 58 -15.48 13.86 9.46
CA SER A 58 -16.27 14.94 8.90
C SER A 58 -17.25 15.40 9.98
N SER A 59 -17.34 16.72 10.12
CA SER A 59 -18.26 17.43 11.00
C SER A 59 -19.65 16.75 11.03
N PRO A 60 -20.32 16.67 12.19
CA PRO A 60 -21.61 15.98 12.38
C PRO A 60 -22.79 16.52 11.52
N HIS A 61 -22.54 17.42 10.58
CA HIS A 61 -23.52 18.07 9.71
C HIS A 61 -23.30 17.83 8.20
N ALA A 62 -22.38 16.96 7.79
CA ALA A 62 -22.18 16.63 6.38
C ALA A 62 -22.94 15.34 6.00
N PRO A 63 -24.03 15.40 5.20
CA PRO A 63 -24.96 14.26 5.10
C PRO A 63 -24.64 13.18 4.05
N GLU A 64 -23.68 13.31 3.11
CA GLU A 64 -23.76 12.43 1.90
C GLU A 64 -22.50 11.72 1.42
N SER A 65 -21.31 11.90 2.01
CA SER A 65 -20.14 11.08 1.66
C SER A 65 -19.08 11.15 2.75
N ARG A 66 -18.97 10.10 3.57
CA ARG A 66 -17.86 10.01 4.53
C ARG A 66 -16.58 9.75 3.73
N LEU A 67 -15.54 10.56 3.96
CA LEU A 67 -14.21 10.32 3.41
C LEU A 67 -13.45 9.35 4.31
N CYS A 68 -12.61 8.52 3.72
CA CYS A 68 -11.75 7.54 4.35
C CYS A 68 -10.30 7.81 3.96
N ASP A 69 -9.41 7.92 4.94
CA ASP A 69 -7.98 7.89 4.72
C ASP A 69 -7.51 6.44 4.74
N ALA A 70 -6.86 6.02 3.66
CA ALA A 70 -6.29 4.70 3.50
C ALA A 70 -4.77 4.80 3.44
N SER A 71 -4.09 3.97 4.22
CA SER A 71 -2.63 3.86 4.25
C SER A 71 -2.23 2.40 4.08
N VAL A 72 -1.35 2.13 3.13
CA VAL A 72 -0.77 0.81 2.91
C VAL A 72 0.71 0.84 3.24
N ALA A 73 1.14 -0.12 4.05
CA ALA A 73 2.54 -0.41 4.32
C ALA A 73 2.90 -1.77 3.73
N VAL A 74 3.95 -1.83 2.92
CA VAL A 74 4.48 -3.06 2.32
C VAL A 74 5.94 -3.23 2.70
N ARG A 75 6.30 -4.42 3.18
CA ARG A 75 7.64 -4.77 3.64
C ARG A 75 8.16 -5.97 2.87
N ALA A 76 9.42 -5.87 2.44
CA ALA A 76 10.16 -7.03 1.93
C ALA A 76 10.91 -7.71 3.09
N PRO A 77 10.60 -8.98 3.42
CA PRO A 77 11.33 -9.75 4.43
C PRO A 77 12.83 -9.77 4.11
N GLY A 78 13.66 -9.55 5.13
CA GLY A 78 15.12 -9.60 4.99
C GLY A 78 15.79 -8.36 4.37
N ARG A 79 15.04 -7.35 3.91
CA ARG A 79 15.61 -6.08 3.40
C ARG A 79 15.44 -4.88 4.35
N GLY A 80 14.66 -5.00 5.42
CA GLY A 80 14.42 -3.93 6.41
C GLY A 80 13.63 -2.71 5.90
N GLN A 81 13.53 -2.53 4.58
CA GLN A 81 12.81 -1.42 3.98
C GLN A 81 11.29 -1.66 4.02
N THR A 82 10.56 -0.69 4.55
CA THR A 82 9.09 -0.61 4.49
C THR A 82 8.72 0.53 3.56
N PHE A 83 7.87 0.24 2.59
CA PHE A 83 7.31 1.22 1.66
C PHE A 83 5.90 1.58 2.13
N VAL A 84 5.59 2.87 2.17
CA VAL A 84 4.29 3.37 2.63
C VAL A 84 3.69 4.26 1.57
N MET A 85 2.40 4.10 1.30
CA MET A 85 1.62 4.97 0.43
C MET A 85 0.24 5.19 1.03
N SER A 86 -0.28 6.39 0.89
CA SER A 86 -1.61 6.77 1.38
C SER A 86 -2.44 7.40 0.28
N THR A 87 -3.76 7.31 0.44
CA THR A 87 -4.75 7.98 -0.40
C THR A 87 -6.00 8.27 0.41
N THR A 88 -6.89 9.10 -0.12
CA THR A 88 -8.20 9.38 0.45
C THR A 88 -9.26 8.92 -0.55
N ALA A 89 -10.26 8.20 -0.08
CA ALA A 89 -11.37 7.68 -0.88
C ALA A 89 -12.71 7.96 -0.20
N VAL A 90 -13.83 7.74 -0.90
CA VAL A 90 -15.15 7.72 -0.28
C VAL A 90 -15.30 6.38 0.46
N CYS A 91 -15.72 6.42 1.72
CA CYS A 91 -16.02 5.22 2.48
C CYS A 91 -17.20 4.48 1.85
N GLN A 92 -17.08 3.16 1.72
CA GLN A 92 -18.21 2.31 1.36
C GLN A 92 -19.12 2.16 2.56
N GLU A 93 -20.42 2.40 2.36
CA GLU A 93 -21.43 2.01 3.33
C GLU A 93 -21.58 0.49 3.29
N GLU A 94 -21.50 -0.17 4.43
CA GLU A 94 -21.78 -1.60 4.53
C GLU A 94 -23.24 -1.83 4.09
N PRO A 95 -23.52 -2.70 3.10
CA PRO A 95 -24.89 -2.92 2.67
C PRO A 95 -25.68 -3.48 3.87
N ALA A 96 -26.73 -2.76 4.26
CA ALA A 96 -27.64 -3.21 5.31
C ALA A 96 -28.19 -4.60 4.93
N ALA A 97 -27.94 -5.58 5.79
CA ALA A 97 -28.43 -6.95 5.67
C ALA A 97 -29.93 -7.05 5.98
#